data_AF-A0AAW8L487-F1
#
_entry.id   AF-A0AAW8L487-F1
#
_cell.length_a   1.000
_cell.length_b   1.000
_cell.length_c   1.000
_cell.angle_alpha   90.00
_cell.angle_beta   90.00
_cell.angle_gamma   90.00
#
_symmetry.space_group_name_H-M   'P 1'
#
loop_
_entity.id
_entity.type
_entity.pdbx_description
1 polymer ?
#
loop_
_entity_poly.entity_id
_entity_poly.type
_entity_poly.pdbx_seq_one_letter_code
_entity_poly.pdbx_strand_id
1 'polypeptide(L)' 'VNHDAVFDRLGKSSAGRFPAMFSGAACSQQKAAQLNDFFAPRTKELVGVERGLKQTKERIQLCESLVAKQDGSIVQQLKL' A
#
# COMPACT_ATOMS: atom_id res chain seq x y z
N VAL A 1 -2.11 9.09 -13.20
CA VAL A 1 -3.33 9.44 -12.43
C VAL A 1 -3.09 10.80 -11.79
N ASN A 2 -4.07 11.71 -11.83
CA ASN A 2 -3.99 12.96 -11.08
C ASN A 2 -4.41 12.68 -9.63
N HIS A 3 -3.44 12.55 -8.73
CA HIS A 3 -3.67 12.13 -7.34
C HIS A 3 -4.34 13.23 -6.50
N ASP A 4 -4.07 14.49 -6.78
CA ASP A 4 -4.66 15.61 -6.04
C ASP A 4 -6.18 15.68 -6.31
N ALA A 5 -6.58 15.49 -7.58
CA ALA A 5 -8.00 15.37 -7.94
C ALA A 5 -8.69 14.18 -7.26
N VAL A 6 -7.97 13.08 -6.99
CA VAL A 6 -8.51 11.93 -6.25
C VAL A 6 -8.68 12.28 -4.77
N PHE A 7 -7.71 12.96 -4.16
CA PHE A 7 -7.77 13.38 -2.77
C PHE A 7 -8.92 14.37 -2.53
N ASP A 8 -9.08 15.34 -3.43
CA ASP A 8 -10.17 16.32 -3.37
C ASP A 8 -11.54 15.65 -3.49
N ARG A 9 -11.68 14.70 -4.44
CA ARG A 9 -12.94 13.98 -4.65
C ARG A 9 -13.32 13.07 -3.49
N LEU A 10 -12.35 12.39 -2.87
CA LEU A 10 -12.60 11.42 -1.79
C LEU A 10 -12.62 12.05 -0.39
N GLY A 11 -12.14 13.28 -0.27
CA GLY A 11 -12.14 14.07 0.95
C GLY A 11 -11.05 13.65 1.96
N LYS A 12 -10.63 14.62 2.78
CA LYS A 12 -9.57 14.45 3.78
C LYS A 12 -9.92 13.45 4.89
N SER A 13 -11.21 13.26 5.20
CA SER A 13 -11.68 12.29 6.20
C SER A 13 -11.43 10.83 5.80
N SER A 14 -11.37 10.54 4.50
CA SER A 14 -11.09 9.21 3.95
C SER A 14 -9.60 8.92 3.78
N ALA A 15 -8.74 9.93 4.01
CA ALA A 15 -7.38 9.90 3.51
C ALA A 15 -6.50 8.83 4.15
N GLY A 16 -6.83 8.39 5.37
CA GLY A 16 -6.17 7.24 5.99
C GLY A 16 -6.25 5.93 5.20
N ARG A 17 -7.16 5.81 4.23
CA ARG A 17 -7.27 4.64 3.34
C ARG A 17 -6.48 4.78 2.04
N PHE A 18 -6.00 5.97 1.69
CA PHE A 18 -5.32 6.22 0.42
C PHE A 18 -4.05 5.38 0.24
N PRO A 19 -3.19 5.17 1.25
CA PRO A 19 -2.04 4.29 1.09
C PRO A 19 -2.43 2.89 0.62
N ALA A 20 -3.46 2.30 1.23
CA ALA A 20 -3.93 0.97 0.85
C ALA A 20 -4.50 0.96 -0.58
N MET A 21 -5.34 1.93 -0.93
CA MET A 21 -5.91 2.05 -2.27
C MET A 21 -4.84 2.20 -3.36
N PHE A 22 -3.82 3.02 -3.11
CA PHE A 22 -2.78 3.34 -4.10
C PHE A 22 -1.73 2.23 -4.22
N SER A 23 -1.53 1.47 -3.15
CA SER A 23 -0.64 0.31 -3.17
C SER A 23 -1.19 -0.88 -3.96
N GLY A 24 -2.51 -0.96 -4.16
CA GLY A 24 -3.15 -2.13 -4.79
C GLY A 24 -2.70 -3.45 -4.15
N ALA A 25 -2.38 -4.43 -5.00
CA ALA A 25 -1.85 -5.74 -4.62
C ALA A 25 -0.31 -5.77 -4.51
N ALA A 26 0.34 -4.68 -4.10
CA ALA A 26 1.79 -4.65 -3.92
C ALA A 26 2.28 -5.68 -2.88
N CYS A 27 3.35 -6.40 -3.23
CA CYS A 27 3.96 -7.45 -2.41
C CYS A 27 5.49 -7.45 -2.52
N SER A 28 6.11 -6.26 -2.60
CA SER A 28 7.58 -6.12 -2.64
C SER A 28 8.07 -4.92 -1.85
N GLN A 29 9.28 -5.02 -1.26
CA GLN A 29 9.90 -3.88 -0.56
C GLN A 29 10.00 -2.62 -1.42
N GLN A 30 10.33 -2.77 -2.71
CA GLN A 30 10.45 -1.62 -3.63
C GLN A 30 9.13 -0.85 -3.72
N LYS A 31 7.99 -1.54 -3.79
CA LYS A 31 6.67 -0.89 -3.81
C LYS A 31 6.32 -0.25 -2.46
N ALA A 32 6.73 -0.87 -1.35
CA ALA A 32 6.57 -0.28 -0.02
C ALA A 32 7.35 1.03 0.12
N ALA A 33 8.57 1.09 -0.42
CA ALA A 33 9.40 2.30 -0.45
C ALA A 33 8.79 3.38 -1.35
N GLN A 34 8.38 3.05 -2.57
CA GLN A 34 7.70 4.00 -3.48
C GLN A 34 6.45 4.61 -2.84
N LEU A 35 5.65 3.79 -2.13
CA LEU A 35 4.47 4.25 -1.42
C LEU A 35 4.84 5.18 -0.26
N ASN A 36 5.89 4.83 0.48
CA ASN A 36 6.41 5.65 1.57
C ASN A 36 6.84 7.03 1.08
N ASP A 37 7.63 7.10 0.02
CA ASP A 37 8.16 8.35 -0.52
C ASP A 37 7.05 9.24 -1.06
N PHE A 38 6.02 8.64 -1.67
CA PHE A 38 4.86 9.38 -2.17
C PHE A 38 4.01 9.98 -1.04
N PHE A 39 3.74 9.24 0.04
CA PHE A 39 2.87 9.69 1.12
C PHE A 39 3.59 10.43 2.26
N ALA A 40 4.91 10.27 2.42
CA ALA A 40 5.71 10.94 3.45
C ALA A 40 5.46 12.46 3.53
N PRO A 41 5.55 13.24 2.43
CA PRO A 41 5.27 14.68 2.50
C PRO A 41 3.80 14.99 2.81
N ARG A 42 2.87 14.07 2.51
CA ARG A 42 1.43 14.24 2.63
C ARG A 42 0.86 13.85 4.00
N THR A 43 1.68 13.27 4.89
CA THR A 43 1.26 12.88 6.24
C THR A 43 0.78 14.06 7.09
N LYS A 44 1.29 15.27 6.82
CA LYS A 44 0.91 16.51 7.53
C LYS A 44 -0.39 17.12 7.03
N GLU A 45 -0.78 16.84 5.77
CA GLU A 45 -1.92 17.46 5.10
C GLU A 45 -3.17 16.59 5.14
N LEU A 46 -2.98 15.28 5.26
CA LEU A 46 -4.01 14.27 5.14
C LEU A 46 -4.13 13.47 6.45
N VAL A 47 -5.19 13.77 7.20
CA VAL A 47 -5.45 13.15 8.51
C VAL A 47 -5.54 11.62 8.37
N GLY A 48 -4.78 10.92 9.20
CA GLY A 48 -4.78 9.46 9.25
C GLY A 48 -3.92 8.75 8.20
N VAL A 49 -3.31 9.47 7.24
CA VAL A 49 -2.39 8.89 6.24
C VAL A 49 -1.18 8.24 6.90
N GLU A 50 -0.61 8.83 7.95
CA GLU A 50 0.55 8.25 8.62
C GLU A 50 0.27 6.83 9.14
N ARG A 51 -0.85 6.64 9.86
CA ARG A 51 -1.28 5.33 10.33
C ARG A 51 -1.57 4.38 9.17
N GLY A 52 -2.31 4.85 8.16
CA GLY A 52 -2.66 4.04 6.99
C GLY A 52 -1.43 3.60 6.19
N LEU A 53 -0.40 4.45 6.12
CA LEU A 53 0.86 4.16 5.45
C LEU A 53 1.64 3.08 6.20
N LYS A 54 1.75 3.17 7.53
CA LYS A 54 2.38 2.14 8.37
C LYS A 54 1.71 0.78 8.18
N GLN A 55 0.38 0.72 8.33
CA GLN A 55 -0.41 -0.51 8.13
C GLN A 55 -0.27 -1.08 6.72
N THR A 56 -0.24 -0.22 5.70
CA THR A 56 -0.06 -0.67 4.32
C THR A 56 1.33 -1.23 4.07
N LYS A 57 2.38 -0.62 4.64
CA LYS A 57 3.75 -1.15 4.56
C LYS A 57 3.84 -2.52 5.21
N GLU A 58 3.28 -2.68 6.41
CA GLU A 58 3.22 -3.99 7.10
C GLU A 58 2.53 -5.05 6.23
N ARG A 59 1.40 -4.70 5.60
CA ARG A 59 0.69 -5.61 4.67
C ARG A 59 1.55 -6.02 3.48
N ILE A 60 2.27 -5.09 2.86
CA ILE A 60 3.15 -5.36 1.71
C ILE A 60 4.30 -6.30 2.13
N GLN A 61 4.92 -6.04 3.28
CA GLN A 61 6.01 -6.86 3.82
C GLN A 61 5.55 -8.28 4.17
N LEU A 62 4.35 -8.40 4.74
CA LEU A 62 3.72 -9.69 4.98
C LEU A 62 3.47 -10.44 3.67
N CYS A 63 2.91 -9.76 2.65
CA CYS A 63 2.65 -10.39 1.36
C CYS A 63 3.94 -10.88 0.68
N GLU A 64 4.99 -10.06 0.66
CA GLU A 64 6.30 -10.46 0.13
C GLU A 64 6.84 -11.72 0.80
N SER A 65 6.74 -11.77 2.13
CA SER A 65 7.18 -12.92 2.92
C SER A 65 6.36 -14.17 2.62
N LEU A 66 5.04 -14.02 2.43
CA LEU A 66 4.14 -15.12 2.08
C LEU A 66 4.45 -15.66 0.69
N VAL A 67 4.59 -14.79 -0.32
CA VAL A 67 4.94 -15.16 -1.69
C VAL A 67 6.28 -15.91 -1.73
N ALA A 68 7.31 -15.39 -1.05
CA ALA A 68 8.63 -16.04 -0.99
C ALA A 68 8.58 -17.45 -0.38
N LYS A 69 7.62 -17.73 0.52
CA LYS A 69 7.41 -19.08 1.08
C LYS A 69 6.53 -19.96 0.18
N GLN A 70 5.67 -19.36 -0.62
CA GLN A 70 4.74 -20.05 -1.52
C GLN A 70 5.34 -20.39 -2.88
N ASP A 71 6.44 -19.78 -3.30
CA ASP A 71 7.11 -19.99 -4.59
C ASP A 71 7.64 -21.43 -4.84
N GLY A 72 7.50 -22.34 -3.88
CA GLY A 72 7.70 -23.78 -4.06
C GLY A 72 6.48 -24.65 -3.70
N SER A 73 5.33 -24.05 -3.40
CA SER A 73 4.15 -24.76 -2.91
C SER A 73 3.27 -25.30 -4.04
N ILE A 74 2.57 -26.41 -3.78
CA ILE A 74 1.58 -27.00 -4.70
C ILE A 74 0.48 -26.00 -5.10
N VAL A 75 0.11 -25.05 -4.22
CA VAL A 75 -0.90 -24.01 -4.52
C VAL A 75 -0.43 -23.10 -5.67
N GLN A 76 0.83 -22.65 -5.63
CA GLN A 76 1.44 -21.84 -6.68
C GLN A 76 1.58 -22.63 -7.99
N GLN A 77 1.97 -23.91 -7.90
CA GLN A 77 2.16 -24.81 -9.05
C GLN A 77 0.85 -25.12 -9.78
N LEU A 78 -0.25 -25.26 -9.03
CA LEU A 78 -1.58 -25.52 -9.60
C LEU A 78 -2.30 -24.25 -10.07
N LYS A 79 -1.75 -23.05 -9.81
CA LYS A 79 -2.36 -21.74 -10.13
C LYS A 79 -3.83 -21.65 -9.69
N LEU A 80 -4.14 -22.25 -8.55
CA LEU A 80 -5.48 -22.26 -7.95
C LEU A 80 -5.78 -20.96 -7.20
#